data_AF-A0A956QST0-F1
#
_entry.id   AF-A0A956QST0-F1
#
_cell.length_a   1.000
_cell.length_b   1.000
_cell.length_c   1.000
_cell.angle_alpha   90.00
_cell.angle_beta   90.00
_cell.angle_gamma   90.00
#
_symmetry.space_group_name_H-M   'P 1'
#
loop_
_entity.id
_entity.type
_entity.pdbx_description
1 polymer ?
#
loop_
_entity_poly.entity_id
_entity_poly.type
_entity_poly.pdbx_seq_one_letter_code
_entity_poly.pdbx_strand_id
1 'polypeptide(L)'
;MTEPSASSKKKIAGIASLVLWTVGFLLLFVLPPAHPLVWTSDALLLVGFWPLLFVYRAGWTWLIFGVLNAAIGFILLTVSFIAPSDFQAAFDSLPPSQKHLTDGFFATREHLLQMHNCWTWMVIGVISALFGAFRMVRTIVKWCLKKNY
;
A
#
# COMPACT_ATOMS: atom_id res chain seq x y z
N MET A 1 -9.78 35.81 -7.97
CA MET A 1 -9.64 34.92 -6.79
C MET A 1 -8.27 34.26 -6.90
N THR A 2 -7.26 34.81 -6.25
CA THR A 2 -5.91 34.25 -6.24
C THR A 2 -5.86 33.11 -5.23
N GLU A 3 -5.57 31.90 -5.70
CA GLU A 3 -5.37 30.77 -4.78
C GLU A 3 -4.28 31.12 -3.76
N PRO A 4 -4.50 30.86 -2.46
CA PRO A 4 -3.46 31.05 -1.47
C PRO A 4 -2.30 30.13 -1.84
N SER A 5 -1.15 30.72 -2.14
CA SER A 5 0.03 29.97 -2.57
C SER A 5 0.30 28.82 -1.61
N ALA A 6 0.34 27.59 -2.14
CA ALA A 6 0.62 26.42 -1.32
C ALA A 6 1.91 26.66 -0.53
N SER A 7 1.84 26.56 0.82
CA SER A 7 3.00 26.78 1.69
C SER A 7 4.20 25.98 1.17
N SER A 8 5.42 26.51 1.23
CA SER A 8 6.62 25.86 0.67
C SER A 8 6.78 24.40 1.11
N LYS A 9 6.35 24.06 2.33
CA LYS A 9 6.32 22.68 2.86
C LYS A 9 5.44 21.73 2.05
N LYS A 10 4.25 22.18 1.62
CA LYS A 10 3.33 21.40 0.76
C LYS A 10 3.93 21.16 -0.62
N LYS A 11 4.59 22.18 -1.19
CA LYS A 11 5.26 22.06 -2.50
C LYS A 11 6.40 21.05 -2.45
N ILE A 12 7.27 21.15 -1.44
CA ILE A 12 8.39 20.21 -1.25
C ILE A 12 7.88 18.79 -1.03
N ALA A 13 6.85 18.61 -0.20
CA ALA A 13 6.24 17.30 0.01
C ALA A 13 5.63 16.72 -1.28
N GLY A 14 4.97 17.56 -2.09
CA GLY A 14 4.45 17.16 -3.40
C GLY A 14 5.55 16.71 -4.35
N ILE A 15 6.64 17.46 -4.46
CA ILE A 15 7.79 17.11 -5.30
C ILE A 15 8.45 15.81 -4.82
N ALA A 16 8.73 15.69 -3.53
CA ALA A 16 9.34 14.49 -2.96
C ALA A 16 8.47 13.25 -3.20
N SER A 17 7.15 13.38 -2.99
CA SER A 17 6.18 12.33 -3.28
C SER A 17 6.19 11.94 -4.76
N LEU A 18 6.13 12.92 -5.66
CA LEU A 18 6.16 12.70 -7.10
C LEU A 18 7.42 11.99 -7.57
N VAL A 19 8.59 12.36 -7.04
CA VAL A 19 9.86 11.72 -7.39
C VAL A 19 9.86 10.25 -6.93
N LEU A 20 9.50 10.00 -5.67
CA LEU A 20 9.43 8.63 -5.13
C LEU A 20 8.44 7.77 -5.91
N TRP A 21 7.27 8.32 -6.23
CA TRP A 21 6.26 7.63 -7.04
C TRP A 21 6.74 7.35 -8.46
N THR A 22 7.29 8.35 -9.15
CA THR A 22 7.80 8.20 -10.52
C THR A 22 8.87 7.13 -10.58
N VAL A 23 9.84 7.14 -9.66
CA VAL A 23 10.89 6.12 -9.62
C VAL A 23 10.30 4.75 -9.30
N GLY A 24 9.39 4.65 -8.32
CA GLY A 24 8.71 3.40 -8.00
C GLY A 24 7.95 2.81 -9.18
N PHE A 25 7.22 3.64 -9.95
CA PHE A 25 6.51 3.24 -11.16
C PHE A 25 7.46 2.79 -12.27
N LEU A 26 8.55 3.51 -12.51
CA LEU A 26 9.53 3.12 -13.53
C LEU A 26 10.16 1.77 -13.20
N LEU A 27 10.45 1.50 -11.93
CA LEU A 27 10.99 0.21 -11.50
C LEU A 27 10.05 -0.96 -11.78
N LEU A 28 8.72 -0.77 -11.78
CA LEU A 28 7.76 -1.83 -12.15
C LEU A 28 7.91 -2.28 -13.62
N PHE A 29 8.39 -1.42 -14.51
CA PHE A 29 8.58 -1.75 -15.92
C PHE A 29 9.99 -2.26 -16.23
N VAL A 30 10.96 -1.96 -15.36
CA VAL A 30 12.37 -2.32 -15.55
C VAL A 30 12.71 -3.63 -14.87
N LEU A 31 12.12 -3.90 -13.69
CA LEU A 31 12.41 -5.11 -12.93
C LEU A 31 11.55 -6.27 -13.43
N PRO A 32 12.15 -7.39 -13.86
CA PRO A 32 11.38 -8.55 -14.26
C PRO A 32 10.72 -9.22 -13.04
N PRO A 33 9.65 -10.01 -13.26
CA PRO A 33 9.01 -10.78 -12.20
C PRO A 33 10.01 -11.66 -11.43
N ALA A 34 9.80 -11.80 -10.12
CA ALA A 34 10.66 -12.55 -9.20
C ALA A 34 12.09 -12.01 -9.02
N HIS A 35 12.42 -10.83 -9.56
CA HIS A 35 13.71 -10.19 -9.30
C HIS A 35 13.85 -9.81 -7.81
N PRO A 36 15.01 -10.02 -7.16
CA PRO A 36 15.19 -9.81 -5.72
C PRO A 36 14.97 -8.36 -5.25
N LEU A 37 14.97 -7.40 -6.18
CA LEU A 37 14.71 -5.98 -5.91
C LEU A 37 13.28 -5.53 -6.25
N VAL A 38 12.38 -6.41 -6.66
CA VAL A 38 10.98 -6.05 -6.97
C VAL A 38 10.31 -5.33 -5.80
N TRP A 39 10.62 -5.72 -4.56
CA TRP A 39 10.09 -5.05 -3.36
C TRP A 39 10.38 -3.54 -3.31
N THR A 40 11.41 -3.06 -4.00
CA THR A 40 11.80 -1.64 -3.99
C THR A 40 10.79 -0.76 -4.71
N SER A 41 10.13 -1.25 -5.76
CA SER A 41 9.07 -0.49 -6.45
C SER A 41 7.89 -0.26 -5.52
N ASP A 42 7.39 -1.33 -4.90
CA ASP A 42 6.31 -1.27 -3.91
C ASP A 42 6.69 -0.34 -2.74
N ALA A 43 7.91 -0.48 -2.21
CA ALA A 43 8.37 0.35 -1.10
C ALA A 43 8.37 1.84 -1.46
N LEU A 44 8.87 2.20 -2.65
CA LEU A 44 8.92 3.59 -3.11
C LEU A 44 7.53 4.15 -3.41
N LEU A 45 6.61 3.34 -3.94
CA LEU A 45 5.22 3.73 -4.15
C LEU A 45 4.50 3.98 -2.82
N LEU A 46 4.69 3.10 -1.83
CA LEU A 46 4.07 3.24 -0.52
C LEU A 46 4.68 4.41 0.28
N VAL A 47 6.00 4.46 0.40
CA VAL A 47 6.72 5.54 1.10
C VAL A 47 6.57 6.87 0.36
N GLY A 48 6.34 6.86 -0.95
CA GLY A 48 6.04 8.06 -1.72
C GLY A 48 4.80 8.82 -1.22
N PHE A 49 3.88 8.18 -0.49
CA PHE A 49 2.79 8.88 0.16
C PHE A 49 3.18 9.60 1.46
N TRP A 50 4.27 9.19 2.11
CA TRP A 50 4.66 9.72 3.42
C TRP A 50 4.87 11.23 3.41
N PRO A 51 5.59 11.86 2.45
CA PRO A 51 5.75 13.31 2.41
C PRO A 51 4.39 14.04 2.44
N LEU A 52 3.41 13.57 1.67
CA LEU A 52 2.07 14.14 1.63
C LEU A 52 1.34 13.93 2.96
N LEU A 53 1.39 12.70 3.50
CA LEU A 53 0.76 12.35 4.77
C LEU A 53 1.36 13.14 5.96
N PHE A 54 2.65 13.47 5.93
CA PHE A 54 3.29 14.29 6.97
C PHE A 54 2.78 15.72 7.00
N VAL A 55 2.46 16.29 5.84
CA VAL A 55 1.93 17.66 5.73
C VAL A 55 0.41 17.69 5.98
N TYR A 56 -0.27 16.57 5.77
CA TYR A 56 -1.68 16.44 6.11
C TYR A 56 -1.88 16.44 7.64
N ARG A 57 -2.81 17.27 8.13
CA ARG A 57 -3.01 17.44 9.58
C ARG A 57 -3.71 16.24 10.22
N ALA A 58 -4.60 15.58 9.49
CA ALA A 58 -5.46 14.55 10.05
C ALA A 58 -4.67 13.25 10.29
N GLY A 59 -4.38 12.94 11.56
CA GLY A 59 -3.59 11.75 11.92
C GLY A 59 -4.24 10.42 11.51
N TRP A 60 -5.56 10.39 11.33
CA TRP A 60 -6.28 9.19 10.91
C TRP A 60 -5.92 8.74 9.50
N THR A 61 -5.45 9.65 8.62
CA THR A 61 -5.08 9.25 7.25
C THR A 61 -3.90 8.30 7.24
N TRP A 62 -2.93 8.47 8.15
CA TRP A 62 -1.84 7.53 8.38
C TRP A 62 -2.33 6.17 8.86
N LEU A 63 -3.32 6.19 9.77
CA LEU A 63 -3.90 4.95 10.30
C LEU A 63 -4.60 4.16 9.21
N ILE A 64 -5.49 4.80 8.44
CA ILE A 64 -6.22 4.14 7.35
C ILE A 64 -5.26 3.70 6.25
N PHE A 65 -4.32 4.55 5.84
CA PHE A 65 -3.27 4.17 4.91
C PHE A 65 -2.51 2.93 5.40
N GLY A 66 -2.10 2.92 6.67
CA GLY A 66 -1.37 1.80 7.24
C GLY A 66 -2.18 0.51 7.30
N VAL A 67 -3.42 0.57 7.79
CA VAL A 67 -4.31 -0.59 7.91
C VAL A 67 -4.63 -1.20 6.55
N LEU A 68 -4.97 -0.38 5.55
CA LEU A 68 -5.30 -0.88 4.22
C LEU A 68 -4.09 -1.55 3.56
N ASN A 69 -2.90 -0.95 3.65
CA ASN A 69 -1.69 -1.54 3.07
C ASN A 69 -1.26 -2.82 3.81
N ALA A 70 -1.38 -2.85 5.15
CA ALA A 70 -1.13 -4.06 5.91
C ALA A 70 -2.12 -5.19 5.55
N ALA A 71 -3.39 -4.85 5.34
CA ALA A 71 -4.41 -5.80 4.89
C ALA A 71 -4.11 -6.35 3.49
N ILE A 72 -3.67 -5.51 2.54
CA ILE A 72 -3.22 -5.96 1.22
C ILE A 72 -2.06 -6.93 1.35
N GLY A 73 -1.04 -6.59 2.14
CA GLY A 73 0.10 -7.47 2.37
C GLY A 73 -0.29 -8.81 3.02
N PHE A 74 -1.25 -8.80 3.96
CA PHE A 74 -1.80 -10.01 4.56
C PHE A 74 -2.57 -10.87 3.55
N ILE A 75 -3.34 -10.26 2.65
CA ILE A 75 -4.02 -10.98 1.56
C ILE A 75 -3.00 -11.63 0.64
N LEU A 76 -1.95 -10.90 0.22
CA LEU A 76 -0.87 -11.43 -0.62
C LEU A 76 -0.16 -12.62 0.06
N LEU A 77 0.11 -12.51 1.36
CA LEU A 77 0.68 -13.60 2.15
C LEU A 77 -0.28 -14.81 2.20
N THR A 78 -1.57 -14.59 2.39
CA THR A 78 -2.56 -15.68 2.41
C THR A 78 -2.61 -16.39 1.06
N VAL A 79 -2.65 -15.64 -0.04
CA VAL A 79 -2.68 -16.18 -1.40
C VAL A 79 -1.42 -16.99 -1.72
N SER A 80 -0.26 -16.65 -1.15
CA SER A 80 0.99 -17.40 -1.36
C SER A 80 0.98 -18.78 -0.68
N PHE A 81 0.20 -18.96 0.38
CA PHE A 81 0.08 -20.24 1.09
C PHE A 81 -0.97 -21.19 0.51
N ILE A 82 -1.93 -20.69 -0.28
CA ILE A 82 -2.94 -21.55 -0.90
C ILE A 82 -2.34 -22.23 -2.13
N ALA A 83 -2.40 -23.56 -2.17
CA ALA A 83 -1.84 -24.32 -3.29
C ALA A 83 -2.68 -24.12 -4.56
N PRO A 84 -2.07 -24.09 -5.76
CA PRO A 84 -2.81 -23.99 -7.02
C PRO A 84 -3.87 -25.09 -7.18
N SER A 85 -3.62 -26.29 -6.64
CA SER A 85 -4.56 -27.41 -6.63
C SER A 85 -5.86 -27.12 -5.89
N ASP A 86 -5.80 -26.33 -4.81
CA ASP A 86 -6.96 -25.99 -4.00
C ASP A 86 -7.90 -25.05 -4.76
N PHE A 87 -7.33 -24.17 -5.58
CA PHE A 87 -8.08 -23.35 -6.52
C PHE A 87 -8.63 -24.18 -7.68
N GLN A 88 -7.83 -25.10 -8.23
CA GLN A 88 -8.25 -25.94 -9.37
C GLN A 88 -9.51 -26.74 -9.06
N ALA A 89 -9.63 -27.30 -7.85
CA ALA A 89 -10.84 -28.01 -7.42
C ALA A 89 -12.10 -27.13 -7.45
N ALA A 90 -11.98 -25.83 -7.13
CA ALA A 90 -13.08 -24.89 -7.25
C ALA A 90 -13.41 -24.59 -8.72
N PHE A 91 -12.40 -24.44 -9.58
CA PHE A 91 -12.57 -24.18 -11.01
C PHE A 91 -13.09 -25.39 -11.81
N ASP A 92 -12.78 -26.63 -11.39
CA ASP A 92 -13.27 -27.86 -12.02
C ASP A 92 -14.80 -28.01 -11.92
N SER A 93 -15.42 -27.36 -10.94
CA SER A 93 -16.87 -27.31 -10.76
C SER A 93 -17.58 -26.30 -11.66
N LEU A 94 -16.85 -25.47 -12.42
CA LEU A 94 -17.43 -24.43 -13.27
C LEU A 94 -17.98 -24.98 -14.61
N PRO A 95 -19.03 -24.37 -15.16
CA PRO A 95 -19.53 -24.68 -16.49
C PRO A 95 -18.45 -24.50 -17.58
N PRO A 96 -18.50 -25.26 -18.70
CA PRO A 96 -17.54 -25.13 -19.79
C PRO A 96 -17.38 -23.71 -20.34
N SER A 97 -18.46 -22.91 -20.33
CA SER A 97 -18.47 -21.51 -20.75
C SER A 97 -17.58 -20.60 -19.89
N GLN A 98 -17.20 -21.03 -18.68
CA GLN A 98 -16.45 -20.23 -17.71
C GLN A 98 -15.01 -20.73 -17.49
N LYS A 99 -14.61 -21.83 -18.12
CA LYS A 99 -13.25 -22.40 -17.95
C LYS A 99 -12.13 -21.42 -18.34
N HIS A 100 -12.37 -20.52 -19.29
CA HIS A 100 -11.42 -19.49 -19.70
C HIS A 100 -11.02 -18.51 -18.58
N LEU A 101 -11.83 -18.39 -17.52
CA LEU A 101 -11.52 -17.55 -16.35
C LEU A 101 -10.40 -18.15 -15.49
N THR A 102 -10.19 -19.46 -15.58
CA THR A 102 -9.21 -20.21 -14.79
C THR A 102 -7.79 -19.82 -15.16
N ASP A 103 -7.48 -19.77 -16.46
CA ASP A 103 -6.14 -19.43 -16.95
C ASP A 103 -5.78 -17.98 -16.60
N GLY A 104 -6.76 -17.08 -16.74
CA GLY A 104 -6.61 -15.68 -16.33
C GLY A 104 -6.38 -15.52 -14.83
N PHE A 105 -7.07 -16.31 -14.01
CA PHE A 105 -6.89 -16.30 -12.56
C PHE A 105 -5.48 -16.76 -12.16
N PHE A 106 -5.00 -17.89 -12.68
CA PHE A 106 -3.66 -18.39 -12.34
C PHE A 106 -2.55 -17.47 -12.84
N ALA A 107 -2.68 -16.91 -14.04
CA ALA A 107 -1.74 -15.91 -14.55
C ALA A 107 -1.71 -14.65 -13.67
N THR A 108 -2.88 -14.17 -13.24
CA THR A 108 -2.98 -12.99 -12.36
C THR A 108 -2.39 -13.29 -10.98
N ARG A 109 -2.69 -14.46 -10.41
CA ARG A 109 -2.15 -14.88 -9.11
C ARG A 109 -0.63 -14.92 -9.16
N GLU A 110 -0.06 -15.57 -10.16
CA GLU A 110 1.39 -15.69 -10.29
C GLU A 110 2.05 -14.32 -10.48
N HIS A 111 1.47 -13.49 -11.35
CA HIS A 111 1.95 -12.12 -11.55
C HIS A 111 1.93 -11.32 -10.25
N LEU A 112 0.85 -11.37 -9.48
CA LEU A 112 0.73 -10.67 -8.20
C LEU A 112 1.78 -11.14 -7.19
N LEU A 113 2.02 -12.45 -7.08
CA LEU A 113 2.99 -13.01 -6.14
C LEU A 113 4.45 -12.71 -6.54
N GLN A 114 4.72 -12.63 -7.84
CA GLN A 114 6.07 -12.34 -8.35
C GLN A 114 6.40 -10.85 -8.38
N MET A 115 5.39 -9.98 -8.52
CA MET A 115 5.56 -8.53 -8.63
C MET A 115 5.32 -7.78 -7.33
N HIS A 116 4.65 -8.39 -6.34
CA HIS A 116 4.35 -7.72 -5.08
C HIS A 116 4.88 -8.49 -3.88
N ASN A 117 5.70 -7.81 -3.09
CA ASN A 117 6.28 -8.41 -1.90
C ASN A 117 5.36 -8.19 -0.69
N CYS A 118 4.71 -9.25 -0.21
CA CYS A 118 3.76 -9.17 0.91
C CYS A 118 4.33 -8.48 2.16
N TRP A 119 5.60 -8.73 2.49
CA TRP A 119 6.27 -8.15 3.65
C TRP A 119 6.46 -6.64 3.51
N THR A 120 6.76 -6.14 2.32
CA THR A 120 6.88 -4.70 2.06
C THR A 120 5.58 -3.97 2.39
N TRP A 121 4.45 -4.48 1.89
CA TRP A 121 3.12 -3.92 2.16
C TRP A 121 2.77 -4.01 3.65
N MET A 122 3.02 -5.16 4.29
CA MET A 122 2.76 -5.35 5.71
C MET A 122 3.61 -4.43 6.60
N VAL A 123 4.92 -4.40 6.41
CA VAL A 123 5.85 -3.64 7.26
C VAL A 123 5.59 -2.15 7.14
N ILE A 124 5.52 -1.62 5.92
CA ILE A 124 5.23 -0.19 5.71
C ILE A 124 3.83 0.16 6.21
N GLY A 125 2.86 -0.72 5.98
CA GLY A 125 1.50 -0.58 6.49
C GLY A 125 1.45 -0.49 8.02
N VAL A 126 2.07 -1.45 8.72
CA VAL A 126 2.14 -1.49 10.19
C VAL A 126 2.85 -0.27 10.76
N ILE A 127 4.00 0.13 10.21
CA ILE A 127 4.72 1.34 10.62
C ILE A 127 3.83 2.58 10.47
N SER A 128 3.14 2.69 9.33
CA SER A 128 2.24 3.81 9.06
C SER A 128 1.03 3.82 10.03
N ALA A 129 0.47 2.64 10.32
CA ALA A 129 -0.65 2.48 11.23
C ALA A 129 -0.26 2.87 12.67
N LEU A 130 0.88 2.39 13.16
CA LEU A 130 1.41 2.73 14.48
C LEU A 130 1.67 4.23 14.61
N PHE A 131 2.26 4.84 13.57
CA PHE A 131 2.48 6.29 13.55
C PHE A 131 1.17 7.08 13.56
N GLY A 132 0.18 6.66 12.78
CA GLY A 132 -1.16 7.26 12.76
C GLY A 132 -1.87 7.14 14.11
N ALA A 133 -1.87 5.94 14.71
CA ALA A 133 -2.43 5.68 16.03
C ALA A 133 -1.78 6.57 17.09
N PHE A 134 -0.44 6.65 17.12
CA PHE A 134 0.28 7.52 18.04
C PHE A 134 -0.12 9.00 17.89
N ARG A 135 -0.23 9.50 16.65
CA ARG A 135 -0.67 10.89 16.39
C ARG A 135 -2.11 11.13 16.83
N MET A 136 -3.00 10.18 16.62
CA MET A 136 -4.39 10.26 17.07
C MET A 136 -4.46 10.30 18.60
N VAL A 137 -3.80 9.36 19.29
CA VAL A 137 -3.73 9.33 20.76
C VAL A 137 -3.19 10.64 21.30
N ARG A 138 -2.07 11.15 20.76
CA ARG A 138 -1.50 12.43 21.18
C ARG A 138 -2.47 13.60 20.98
N THR A 139 -3.27 13.58 19.91
CA THR A 139 -4.26 14.63 19.63
C THR A 139 -5.43 14.57 20.60
N ILE A 140 -5.93 13.36 20.89
CA ILE A 140 -6.99 13.12 21.87
C ILE A 140 -6.53 13.55 23.27
N VAL A 141 -5.34 13.12 23.70
CA VAL A 141 -4.77 13.52 25.00
C VAL A 141 -4.65 15.03 25.14
N LYS A 142 -4.10 15.72 24.12
CA LYS A 142 -4.03 17.18 24.13
C LYS A 142 -5.39 17.85 24.22
N TRP A 143 -6.38 17.30 23.51
CA TRP A 143 -7.75 17.83 23.53
C TRP A 143 -8.39 17.66 24.91
N CYS A 144 -8.24 16.48 25.53
CA CYS A 144 -8.74 16.22 26.88
C CYS A 144 -8.07 17.12 27.93
N LEU A 145 -6.74 17.27 27.88
CA LEU A 145 -6.00 18.10 28.83
C LEU A 145 -6.30 19.60 28.66
N LYS A 146 -6.55 20.07 27.43
CA LYS A 146 -6.89 21.47 27.17
C LYS A 146 -8.32 21.82 27.64
N LYS A 147 -9.20 20.83 27.77
CA LYS A 147 -10.59 21.03 28.23
C LYS A 147 -10.72 21.17 29.76
N ASN A 148 -9.62 20.98 30.50
CA ASN A 148 -9.57 21.10 31.96
C ASN A 148 -9.08 22.49 32.44
N TYR A 149 -9.09 23.50 31.56
CA TYR A 149 -8.90 24.93 31.85
C TYR A 149 -10.00 25.72 31.14
#